data_AF-A0A7J7KAS0-F1
#
_entry.id   AF-A0A7J7KAS0-F1
#
_cell.length_a   1.000
_cell.length_b   1.000
_cell.length_c   1.000
_cell.angle_alpha   90.00
_cell.angle_beta   90.00
_cell.angle_gamma   90.00
#
_symmetry.space_group_name_H-M   'P 1'
#
loop_
_entity.id
_entity.type
_entity.pdbx_description
1 polymer ?
#
loop_
_entity_poly.entity_id
_entity_poly.type
_entity_poly.pdbx_seq_one_letter_code
_entity_poly.pdbx_strand_id
1 'polypeptide(L)'
;MGRSRYAELLTHYPVPILAVILVVVCSCTLLSVLVAKPPDFSDPLQGFIPRYTDIHSSYRAWHSLVENTAISSGSRDLLTFYPLDEKATAGTWNTTTSTVNELYQRFRRSSSVDASNESDSDITSYGTTTPDFYAPFTGRVLSPKEQFFCDSKPRGGYAQLAFSISEDIYKMNFDTFTQLCQLQADVESSEYYKPVCQFDCMCRSFSLVNYVAYLSNRSSCFDVIQPDMTSTLQLLQYCYTYYETIPFDCWYGGGMFHSRRCNV
;
A
#
# COMPACT_ATOMS: atom_id res chain seq x y z
N MET A 1 -16.88 -21.78 -66.10
CA MET A 1 -16.38 -20.67 -65.25
C MET A 1 -17.58 -20.01 -64.57
N GLY A 2 -17.85 -20.38 -63.32
CA GLY A 2 -18.99 -19.82 -62.58
C GLY A 2 -18.71 -18.37 -62.23
N ARG A 3 -19.46 -17.43 -62.84
CA ARG A 3 -19.47 -16.03 -62.39
C ARG A 3 -19.88 -16.01 -60.93
N SER A 4 -18.98 -15.55 -60.06
CA SER A 4 -19.26 -15.39 -58.63
C SER A 4 -20.33 -14.31 -58.46
N ARG A 5 -21.58 -14.72 -58.25
CA ARG A 5 -22.74 -13.83 -58.06
C ARG A 5 -22.52 -12.76 -56.98
N TYR A 6 -21.61 -13.03 -56.04
CA TYR A 6 -21.14 -12.10 -55.03
C TYR A 6 -20.43 -10.87 -55.62
N ALA A 7 -19.55 -11.07 -56.61
CA ALA A 7 -18.82 -9.97 -57.26
C ALA A 7 -19.75 -9.07 -58.07
N GLU A 8 -20.73 -9.66 -58.75
CA GLU A 8 -21.74 -8.93 -59.53
C GLU A 8 -22.61 -8.03 -58.62
N LEU A 9 -22.99 -8.52 -57.45
CA LEU A 9 -23.75 -7.78 -56.44
C LEU A 9 -22.98 -6.56 -55.91
N LEU A 10 -21.67 -6.70 -55.64
CA LEU A 10 -20.82 -5.60 -55.16
C LEU A 10 -20.62 -4.51 -56.21
N THR A 11 -20.55 -4.87 -57.50
CA THR A 11 -20.35 -3.89 -58.58
C THR A 11 -21.62 -3.12 -58.93
N HIS A 12 -22.80 -3.74 -58.83
CA HIS A 12 -24.06 -3.12 -59.20
C HIS A 12 -24.72 -2.34 -58.06
N TYR A 13 -24.48 -2.71 -56.80
CA TYR A 13 -25.16 -2.12 -55.63
C TYR A 13 -24.21 -1.80 -54.45
N PRO A 14 -23.13 -1.01 -54.65
CA PRO A 14 -22.16 -0.74 -53.59
C PRO A 14 -22.74 0.09 -52.43
N VAL A 15 -23.50 1.14 -52.73
CA VAL A 15 -24.05 2.08 -51.72
C VAL A 15 -25.05 1.41 -50.75
N PRO A 16 -26.07 0.65 -51.19
CA PRO A 16 -27.00 0.02 -50.25
C PRO A 16 -26.33 -1.05 -49.37
N ILE A 17 -25.33 -1.77 -49.90
CA ILE A 17 -24.56 -2.75 -49.12
C ILE A 17 -23.78 -2.05 -48.00
N LEU A 18 -23.10 -0.95 -48.32
CA LEU A 18 -22.38 -0.15 -47.32
C LEU A 18 -23.33 0.44 -46.27
N ALA A 19 -24.51 0.90 -46.67
CA ALA A 19 -25.52 1.41 -45.75
C ALA A 19 -26.02 0.34 -44.78
N VAL A 20 -26.28 -0.88 -45.26
CA VAL A 20 -26.69 -2.01 -44.40
C VAL A 20 -25.58 -2.38 -43.42
N ILE A 21 -24.32 -2.45 -43.88
CA ILE A 21 -23.17 -2.72 -43.00
C ILE A 21 -23.05 -1.63 -41.92
N LEU A 22 -23.17 -0.36 -42.30
CA LEU A 22 -23.10 0.76 -41.37
C LEU A 22 -24.20 0.68 -40.31
N VAL A 23 -25.44 0.39 -40.70
CA VAL A 23 -26.56 0.22 -39.76
C VAL A 23 -26.31 -0.95 -38.81
N VAL A 24 -25.84 -2.10 -39.31
CA VAL A 24 -25.52 -3.26 -38.47
C VAL A 24 -24.42 -2.92 -37.47
N VAL A 25 -23.30 -2.33 -37.93
CA VAL A 25 -22.19 -1.94 -37.05
C VAL A 25 -22.65 -0.92 -36.00
N CYS A 26 -23.35 0.15 -36.41
CA CYS A 26 -23.86 1.17 -35.48
C CYS A 26 -24.80 0.57 -34.44
N SER A 27 -25.71 -0.31 -34.85
CA SER A 27 -26.63 -0.99 -33.94
C SER A 27 -25.88 -1.89 -32.95
N CYS A 28 -24.90 -2.67 -33.40
CA CYS A 28 -24.07 -3.51 -32.54
C CYS A 28 -23.26 -2.67 -31.55
N THR A 29 -22.62 -1.58 -32.00
CA THR A 29 -21.85 -0.70 -31.09
C THR A 29 -22.73 -0.03 -30.06
N LEU A 30 -23.92 0.43 -30.47
CA LEU A 30 -24.87 1.08 -29.57
C LEU A 30 -25.37 0.09 -28.51
N LEU A 31 -25.68 -1.14 -28.91
CA LEU A 31 -26.05 -2.21 -27.99
C LEU A 31 -24.89 -2.56 -27.03
N SER A 32 -23.66 -2.67 -27.52
CA SER A 32 -22.49 -2.95 -26.67
C SER A 32 -22.25 -1.86 -25.63
N VAL A 33 -22.39 -0.57 -25.99
CA VAL A 33 -22.17 0.55 -25.07
C VAL A 33 -23.32 0.73 -24.07
N LEU A 34 -24.57 0.48 -24.49
CA LEU A 34 -25.73 0.68 -23.63
C LEU A 34 -26.00 -0.51 -22.69
N VAL A 35 -25.70 -1.74 -23.12
CA VAL A 35 -26.00 -2.95 -22.33
C VAL A 35 -24.83 -3.36 -21.45
N ALA A 36 -23.59 -3.21 -21.93
CA ALA A 36 -22.42 -3.61 -21.15
C ALA A 36 -22.00 -2.47 -20.22
N LYS A 37 -21.76 -2.80 -18.95
CA LYS A 37 -20.99 -1.91 -18.06
C LYS A 37 -19.57 -1.80 -18.61
N PRO A 38 -18.94 -0.60 -18.56
CA PRO A 38 -17.55 -0.50 -18.95
C PRO A 38 -16.71 -1.44 -18.06
N PRO A 39 -15.74 -2.15 -18.64
CA PRO A 39 -14.84 -3.00 -17.87
C PRO A 39 -14.06 -2.16 -16.86
N ASP A 40 -13.92 -2.68 -15.65
CA ASP A 40 -13.09 -2.09 -14.61
C ASP A 40 -11.64 -2.54 -14.80
N PHE A 41 -10.71 -1.59 -14.76
CA PHE A 41 -9.28 -1.80 -14.89
C PHE A 41 -8.50 -1.33 -13.65
N SER A 42 -9.20 -1.15 -12.52
CA SER A 42 -8.59 -0.69 -11.28
C SER A 42 -7.46 -1.61 -10.79
N ASP A 43 -7.57 -2.91 -11.06
CA ASP A 43 -6.52 -3.89 -10.76
C ASP A 43 -5.94 -4.48 -12.06
N PRO A 44 -4.74 -4.05 -12.48
CA PRO A 44 -4.11 -4.50 -13.73
C PRO A 44 -3.60 -5.95 -13.65
N LEU A 45 -3.55 -6.55 -12.45
CA LEU A 45 -3.10 -7.92 -12.25
C LEU A 45 -4.24 -8.95 -12.38
N GLN A 46 -5.47 -8.50 -12.56
CA GLN A 46 -6.59 -9.41 -12.81
C GLN A 46 -6.39 -10.18 -14.11
N GLY A 47 -6.40 -11.51 -14.00
CA GLY A 47 -6.32 -12.42 -15.15
C GLY A 47 -4.97 -13.13 -15.32
N PHE A 48 -3.94 -12.78 -14.54
CA PHE A 48 -2.64 -13.49 -14.55
C PHE A 48 -2.63 -14.82 -13.77
N ILE A 49 -3.75 -15.19 -13.14
CA ILE A 49 -3.87 -16.47 -12.42
C ILE A 49 -3.97 -17.62 -13.45
N PRO A 50 -3.10 -18.64 -13.39
CA PRO A 50 -3.06 -19.72 -14.37
C PRO A 50 -4.29 -20.63 -14.26
N ARG A 51 -5.28 -20.42 -15.12
CA ARG A 51 -6.54 -21.19 -15.12
C ARG A 51 -6.30 -22.65 -15.51
N TYR A 52 -7.18 -23.53 -15.03
CA TYR A 52 -7.18 -24.97 -15.35
C TYR A 52 -5.92 -25.75 -14.95
N THR A 53 -5.17 -25.25 -13.96
CA THR A 53 -4.09 -25.98 -13.32
C THR A 53 -4.54 -26.59 -11.99
N ASP A 54 -3.91 -27.68 -11.56
CA ASP A 54 -4.16 -28.30 -10.25
C ASP A 54 -3.81 -27.35 -9.10
N ILE A 55 -2.86 -26.44 -9.35
CA ILE A 55 -2.50 -25.36 -8.42
C ILE A 55 -3.66 -24.36 -8.32
N HIS A 56 -4.31 -23.98 -9.42
CA HIS A 56 -5.44 -23.05 -9.43
C HIS A 56 -6.70 -23.63 -8.77
N SER A 57 -7.00 -24.91 -8.99
CA SER A 57 -8.15 -25.56 -8.32
C SER A 57 -7.93 -25.62 -6.80
N SER A 58 -6.70 -25.93 -6.37
CA SER A 58 -6.28 -25.96 -4.96
C SER A 58 -6.28 -24.56 -4.34
N TYR A 59 -5.72 -23.57 -5.03
CA TYR A 59 -5.74 -22.16 -4.60
C TYR A 59 -7.17 -21.63 -4.47
N ARG A 60 -8.05 -21.90 -5.46
CA ARG A 60 -9.45 -21.48 -5.41
C ARG A 60 -10.19 -22.13 -4.25
N ALA A 61 -10.01 -23.44 -4.04
CA ALA A 61 -10.64 -24.15 -2.92
C ALA A 61 -10.19 -23.58 -1.57
N TRP A 62 -8.90 -23.29 -1.42
CA TRP A 62 -8.35 -22.65 -0.23
C TRP A 62 -8.85 -21.21 -0.06
N HIS A 63 -8.88 -20.40 -1.12
CA HIS A 63 -9.38 -19.03 -1.08
C HIS A 63 -10.85 -18.99 -0.65
N SER A 64 -11.69 -19.82 -1.27
CA SER A 64 -13.09 -19.97 -0.87
C SER A 64 -13.24 -20.48 0.55
N LEU A 65 -12.36 -21.37 1.02
CA LEU A 65 -12.38 -21.82 2.41
C LEU A 65 -12.10 -20.66 3.37
N VAL A 66 -11.06 -19.84 3.10
CA VAL A 66 -10.66 -18.69 3.92
C VAL A 66 -11.74 -17.62 3.96
N GLU A 67 -12.31 -17.26 2.82
CA GLU A 67 -13.44 -16.31 2.72
C GLU A 67 -14.66 -16.81 3.51
N ASN A 68 -14.88 -18.12 3.50
CA ASN A 68 -15.95 -18.78 4.26
C ASN A 68 -15.51 -19.23 5.66
N THR A 69 -14.57 -18.53 6.30
CA THR A 69 -14.33 -18.67 7.74
C THR A 69 -15.09 -17.59 8.52
N ALA A 70 -15.64 -17.91 9.70
CA ALA A 70 -16.42 -17.00 10.58
C ALA A 70 -15.73 -15.63 10.80
N ILE A 71 -14.42 -15.69 10.72
CA ILE A 71 -13.41 -14.67 10.82
C ILE A 71 -13.40 -13.68 9.64
N SER A 72 -13.64 -14.17 8.42
CA SER A 72 -13.64 -13.39 7.18
C SER A 72 -15.02 -12.91 6.73
N SER A 73 -16.12 -13.34 7.38
CA SER A 73 -17.50 -12.93 7.00
C SER A 73 -18.35 -12.35 8.14
N GLY A 74 -17.93 -12.49 9.40
CA GLY A 74 -18.63 -11.86 10.53
C GLY A 74 -20.03 -12.40 10.80
N SER A 75 -20.31 -13.59 10.26
CA SER A 75 -21.61 -14.27 10.36
C SER A 75 -21.44 -15.65 11.00
N ARG A 76 -22.47 -16.09 11.74
CA ARG A 76 -22.45 -17.31 12.57
C ARG A 76 -22.60 -18.62 11.78
N ASP A 77 -23.02 -18.57 10.52
CA ASP A 77 -23.26 -19.75 9.67
C ASP A 77 -22.00 -20.20 8.90
N LEU A 78 -20.84 -20.16 9.57
CA LEU A 78 -19.56 -20.19 8.88
C LEU A 78 -18.48 -21.00 9.61
N LEU A 79 -17.51 -21.54 8.83
CA LEU A 79 -16.47 -22.42 9.33
C LEU A 79 -15.62 -21.70 10.40
N THR A 80 -15.52 -22.26 11.59
CA THR A 80 -14.76 -21.70 12.72
C THR A 80 -13.51 -22.53 12.96
N PHE A 81 -12.38 -21.87 13.23
CA PHE A 81 -11.14 -22.55 13.64
C PHE A 81 -11.19 -23.07 15.07
N TYR A 82 -12.13 -22.55 15.87
CA TYR A 82 -12.30 -22.90 17.28
C TYR A 82 -13.64 -23.58 17.48
N PRO A 83 -13.71 -24.75 18.16
CA PRO A 83 -14.98 -25.38 18.49
C PRO A 83 -15.80 -24.42 19.34
N LEU A 84 -16.99 -24.06 18.86
CA LEU A 84 -17.95 -23.30 19.63
C LEU A 84 -18.65 -24.26 20.59
N ASP A 85 -18.64 -23.95 21.88
CA ASP A 85 -19.30 -24.76 22.90
C ASP A 85 -20.83 -24.73 22.68
N GLU A 86 -21.43 -25.90 22.48
CA GLU A 86 -22.86 -26.13 22.20
C GLU A 86 -23.78 -25.63 23.34
N LYS A 87 -23.21 -25.32 24.51
CA LYS A 87 -23.97 -24.74 25.64
C LYS A 87 -24.38 -23.27 25.43
N ALA A 88 -23.94 -22.61 24.35
CA ALA A 88 -24.42 -21.28 24.01
C ALA A 88 -25.78 -21.26 23.29
N THR A 89 -26.33 -22.39 22.85
CA THR A 89 -27.56 -22.44 22.03
C THR A 89 -28.85 -22.76 22.79
N ALA A 90 -28.82 -22.90 24.11
CA ALA A 90 -30.03 -23.08 24.94
C ALA A 90 -30.22 -21.96 25.99
N GLY A 91 -29.56 -20.83 25.81
CA GLY A 91 -29.85 -19.59 26.53
C GLY A 91 -30.33 -18.56 25.52
N THR A 92 -31.45 -17.91 25.80
CA THR A 92 -31.86 -16.69 25.12
C THR A 92 -30.82 -15.61 25.40
N TRP A 93 -29.71 -15.64 24.67
CA TRP A 93 -28.69 -14.62 24.73
C TRP A 93 -29.24 -13.42 23.96
N ASN A 94 -29.85 -12.49 24.69
CA ASN A 94 -30.00 -11.09 24.27
C ASN A 94 -28.61 -10.41 24.23
N THR A 95 -27.62 -11.09 23.66
CA THR A 95 -26.27 -10.59 23.50
C THR A 95 -26.22 -9.92 22.16
N THR A 96 -26.29 -8.60 22.25
CA THR A 96 -26.19 -7.61 21.19
C THR A 96 -25.20 -8.04 20.10
N THR A 97 -25.58 -7.72 18.87
CA THR A 97 -24.84 -7.74 17.61
C THR A 97 -23.39 -7.20 17.65
N SER A 98 -22.88 -6.77 18.82
CA SER A 98 -21.56 -6.20 19.05
C SER A 98 -20.43 -7.23 19.13
N THR A 99 -20.64 -8.43 19.68
CA THR A 99 -19.51 -9.38 19.93
C THR A 99 -19.02 -10.11 18.69
N VAL A 100 -19.92 -10.43 17.75
CA VAL A 100 -19.57 -11.05 16.47
C VAL A 100 -18.96 -10.01 15.53
N ASN A 101 -19.49 -8.77 15.53
CA ASN A 101 -18.89 -7.65 14.82
C ASN A 101 -17.48 -7.33 15.35
N GLU A 102 -17.23 -7.42 16.66
CA GLU A 102 -15.89 -7.22 17.20
C GLU A 102 -14.88 -8.29 16.75
N LEU A 103 -15.28 -9.56 16.75
CA LEU A 103 -14.43 -10.66 16.26
C LEU A 103 -14.16 -10.53 14.75
N TYR A 104 -15.17 -10.11 13.98
CA TYR A 104 -15.05 -9.81 12.57
C TYR A 104 -14.09 -8.64 12.30
N GLN A 105 -14.20 -7.57 13.07
CA GLN A 105 -13.31 -6.41 12.97
C GLN A 105 -11.86 -6.71 13.37
N ARG A 106 -11.64 -7.64 14.31
CA ARG A 106 -10.29 -8.09 14.70
C ARG A 106 -9.60 -8.88 13.58
N PHE A 107 -10.34 -9.66 12.81
CA PHE A 107 -9.78 -10.42 11.70
C PHE A 107 -9.69 -9.65 10.38
N ARG A 108 -10.65 -8.76 10.08
CA ARG A 108 -10.60 -7.89 8.90
C ARG A 108 -9.40 -6.93 8.93
N ARG A 109 -8.96 -6.49 10.12
CA ARG A 109 -7.71 -5.73 10.31
C ARG A 109 -6.43 -6.54 10.01
N SER A 110 -6.50 -7.87 9.95
CA SER A 110 -5.36 -8.74 9.60
C SER A 110 -5.15 -8.86 8.08
N SER A 111 -6.20 -8.62 7.28
CA SER A 111 -6.20 -8.97 5.85
C SER A 111 -6.54 -7.81 4.88
N SER A 112 -6.72 -6.59 5.37
CA SER A 112 -6.93 -5.40 4.52
C SER A 112 -5.80 -4.39 4.70
N VAL A 113 -4.75 -4.56 3.90
CA VAL A 113 -4.16 -3.41 3.22
C VAL A 113 -5.24 -2.97 2.24
N ASP A 114 -6.00 -1.94 2.59
CA ASP A 114 -6.38 -0.87 1.67
C ASP A 114 -7.27 0.18 2.35
N ALA A 115 -6.97 1.42 1.98
CA ALA A 115 -7.47 2.65 2.54
C ALA A 115 -8.93 2.94 2.16
N SER A 116 -9.71 3.50 3.08
CA SER A 116 -10.42 4.77 2.88
C SER A 116 -11.33 5.10 4.07
N ASN A 117 -11.18 6.33 4.56
CA ASN A 117 -12.18 7.18 5.24
C ASN A 117 -12.88 6.64 6.49
N GLU A 118 -12.51 7.14 7.68
CA GLU A 118 -13.55 7.69 8.56
C GLU A 118 -13.02 8.75 9.53
N SER A 119 -13.77 9.84 9.54
CA SER A 119 -13.65 11.06 10.33
C SER A 119 -13.87 10.82 11.82
N ASP A 120 -13.06 11.54 12.59
CA ASP A 120 -12.89 11.51 14.03
C ASP A 120 -14.12 12.06 14.78
N SER A 121 -14.66 11.29 15.73
CA SER A 121 -15.43 11.86 16.85
C SER A 121 -15.28 11.00 18.11
N ASP A 122 -14.58 11.60 19.07
CA ASP A 122 -14.66 11.47 20.52
C ASP A 122 -14.18 10.18 21.23
N ILE A 123 -13.11 10.41 21.99
CA ILE A 123 -12.43 9.57 22.96
C ILE A 123 -13.34 9.30 24.18
N THR A 124 -13.44 8.05 24.63
CA THR A 124 -13.40 7.74 26.08
C THR A 124 -12.82 6.35 26.35
N SER A 125 -11.95 6.32 27.36
CA SER A 125 -11.12 5.19 27.78
C SER A 125 -11.90 4.18 28.64
N TYR A 126 -11.67 2.88 28.43
CA TYR A 126 -11.49 1.90 29.53
C TYR A 126 -10.58 0.78 29.01
N GLY A 127 -9.36 0.70 29.54
CA GLY A 127 -8.41 -0.35 29.20
C GLY A 127 -8.70 -1.65 29.96
N THR A 128 -8.48 -2.80 29.34
CA THR A 128 -7.53 -3.81 29.82
C THR A 128 -7.29 -4.91 28.76
N THR A 129 -6.00 -5.19 28.53
CA THR A 129 -5.41 -6.42 27.94
C THR A 129 -5.63 -6.72 26.44
N THR A 130 -4.77 -6.12 25.61
CA THR A 130 -4.47 -6.51 24.23
C THR A 130 -3.35 -7.56 24.20
N PRO A 131 -3.40 -8.60 23.34
CA PRO A 131 -2.20 -9.26 22.82
C PRO A 131 -1.69 -8.42 21.63
N ASP A 132 -0.43 -7.99 21.73
CA ASP A 132 0.23 -7.06 20.82
C ASP A 132 0.30 -7.57 19.36
N PHE A 133 -0.49 -6.95 18.48
CA PHE A 133 -0.24 -6.85 17.05
C PHE A 133 -0.56 -5.40 16.65
N TYR A 134 0.48 -4.62 16.38
CA TYR A 134 0.57 -3.15 16.53
C TYR A 134 0.51 -2.67 17.98
N ALA A 135 1.67 -2.54 18.62
CA ALA A 135 1.78 -1.65 19.76
C ALA A 135 1.36 -0.24 19.28
N PRO A 136 0.30 0.37 19.84
CA PRO A 136 0.14 1.81 19.72
C PRO A 136 1.38 2.39 20.39
N PHE A 137 2.07 3.29 19.71
CA PHE A 137 3.16 4.03 20.31
C PHE A 137 2.56 4.81 21.50
N THR A 138 2.70 4.27 22.71
CA THR A 138 2.48 4.97 23.99
C THR A 138 3.71 5.80 24.35
N GLY A 139 4.66 5.95 23.42
CA GLY A 139 5.57 7.07 23.46
C GLY A 139 4.73 8.34 23.37
N ARG A 140 4.93 9.26 24.32
CA ARG A 140 4.43 10.63 24.20
C ARG A 140 4.60 11.07 22.75
N VAL A 141 3.50 11.44 22.09
CA VAL A 141 3.56 12.34 20.94
C VAL A 141 4.18 13.62 21.50
N LEU A 142 5.51 13.67 21.48
CA LEU A 142 6.22 14.92 21.66
C LEU A 142 5.69 15.84 20.56
N SER A 143 5.44 17.09 20.93
CA SER A 143 4.93 18.08 19.99
C SER A 143 5.75 18.02 18.69
N PRO A 144 5.14 18.12 17.49
CA PRO A 144 5.85 18.13 16.21
C PRO A 144 7.00 19.15 16.12
N LYS A 145 7.04 20.11 17.05
CA LYS A 145 8.10 21.12 17.18
C LYS A 145 9.41 20.60 17.79
N GLU A 146 9.44 19.42 18.40
CA GLU A 146 10.62 18.87 19.08
C GLU A 146 11.30 17.72 18.33
N GLN A 147 10.65 17.16 17.30
CA GLN A 147 11.20 16.06 16.51
C GLN A 147 11.65 16.57 15.14
N PHE A 148 12.85 16.17 14.72
CA PHE A 148 13.40 16.59 13.43
C PHE A 148 12.60 16.00 12.26
N PHE A 149 12.16 14.75 12.36
CA PHE A 149 11.34 14.05 11.34
C PHE A 149 9.87 13.97 11.76
N CYS A 150 8.98 13.74 10.78
CA CYS A 150 7.53 13.57 11.00
C CYS A 150 7.13 12.33 11.83
N ASP A 151 7.93 11.27 11.80
CA ASP A 151 7.74 10.05 12.60
C ASP A 151 9.10 9.59 13.13
N SER A 152 9.07 8.61 14.02
CA SER A 152 10.22 7.90 14.58
C SER A 152 10.99 7.06 13.55
N LYS A 153 10.32 6.53 12.52
CA LYS A 153 10.94 5.65 11.51
C LYS A 153 10.18 5.64 10.17
N PRO A 154 10.88 5.44 9.04
CA PRO A 154 10.23 5.23 7.75
C PRO A 154 9.44 3.91 7.75
N ARG A 155 8.28 3.91 7.11
CA ARG A 155 7.40 2.73 6.95
C ARG A 155 7.24 2.40 5.47
N GLY A 156 7.09 1.11 5.16
CA GLY A 156 6.91 0.65 3.78
C GLY A 156 5.65 1.18 3.07
N GLY A 157 4.66 1.67 3.84
CA GLY A 157 3.44 2.27 3.29
C GLY A 157 3.56 3.74 2.89
N TYR A 158 4.70 4.41 3.13
CA TYR A 158 4.90 5.78 2.66
C TYR A 158 5.30 5.81 1.18
N ALA A 159 4.89 6.87 0.49
CA ALA A 159 5.36 7.15 -0.87
C ALA A 159 6.88 7.33 -0.87
N GLN A 160 7.56 6.71 -1.84
CA GLN A 160 9.01 6.75 -1.97
C GLN A 160 9.38 7.34 -3.33
N LEU A 161 10.34 8.26 -3.33
CA LEU A 161 10.91 8.84 -4.52
C LEU A 161 12.36 8.39 -4.63
N ALA A 162 12.72 7.77 -5.75
CA ALA A 162 14.07 7.33 -6.05
C ALA A 162 14.66 8.24 -7.13
N PHE A 163 15.77 8.89 -6.82
CA PHE A 163 16.49 9.77 -7.74
C PHE A 163 17.78 9.10 -8.21
N SER A 164 18.17 9.38 -9.46
CA SER A 164 19.45 8.95 -10.02
C SER A 164 20.40 10.15 -10.10
N ILE A 165 21.67 9.89 -9.81
CA ILE A 165 22.75 10.87 -9.86
C ILE A 165 23.75 10.38 -10.92
N SER A 166 24.38 11.31 -11.65
CA SER A 166 25.37 10.97 -12.68
C SER A 166 26.63 10.31 -12.13
N GLU A 167 26.98 10.60 -10.88
CA GLU A 167 28.11 10.02 -10.15
C GLU A 167 27.61 9.11 -9.02
N ASP A 168 28.52 8.29 -8.48
CA ASP A 168 28.23 7.47 -7.30
C ASP A 168 27.87 8.34 -6.08
N ILE A 169 26.90 7.90 -5.28
CA ILE A 169 26.43 8.64 -4.09
C ILE A 169 27.56 8.96 -3.11
N TYR A 170 28.53 8.06 -2.94
CA TYR A 170 29.67 8.26 -2.04
C TYR A 170 30.74 9.23 -2.59
N LYS A 171 30.61 9.68 -3.85
CA LYS A 171 31.44 10.72 -4.47
C LYS A 171 30.66 12.02 -4.69
N MET A 172 29.43 12.10 -4.17
CA MET A 172 28.53 13.21 -4.41
C MET A 172 29.17 14.56 -4.07
N ASN A 173 29.20 15.46 -5.06
CA ASN A 173 29.65 16.83 -4.90
C ASN A 173 28.63 17.67 -4.10
N PHE A 174 29.12 18.76 -3.50
CA PHE A 174 28.26 19.69 -2.75
C PHE A 174 27.19 20.34 -3.63
N ASP A 175 27.48 20.55 -4.92
CA ASP A 175 26.52 21.06 -5.89
C ASP A 175 25.35 20.08 -6.10
N THR A 176 25.65 18.79 -6.29
CA THR A 176 24.65 17.73 -6.40
C THR A 176 23.79 17.60 -5.15
N PHE A 177 24.39 17.73 -3.96
CA PHE A 177 23.64 17.77 -2.70
C PHE A 177 22.66 18.96 -2.66
N THR A 178 23.11 20.13 -3.10
CA THR A 178 22.27 21.34 -3.19
C THR A 178 21.11 21.12 -4.16
N GLN A 179 21.35 20.50 -5.31
CA GLN A 179 20.30 20.16 -6.28
C GLN A 179 19.28 19.17 -5.70
N LEU A 180 19.71 18.17 -4.92
CA LEU A 180 18.79 17.24 -4.25
C LEU A 180 17.93 17.95 -3.19
N CYS A 181 18.51 18.89 -2.44
CA CYS A 181 17.79 19.71 -1.47
C CYS A 181 16.74 20.61 -2.16
N GLN A 182 17.09 21.21 -3.31
CA GLN A 182 16.14 21.97 -4.14
C GLN A 182 15.01 21.09 -4.67
N LEU A 183 15.33 19.91 -5.20
CA LEU A 183 14.33 18.97 -5.73
C LEU A 183 13.34 18.53 -4.66
N GLN A 184 13.80 18.29 -3.43
CA GLN A 184 12.91 18.01 -2.30
C GLN A 184 12.01 19.20 -1.99
N ALA A 185 12.58 20.41 -1.92
CA ALA A 185 11.79 21.62 -1.66
C ALA A 185 10.73 21.85 -2.75
N ASP A 186 11.04 21.57 -4.01
CA ASP A 186 10.10 21.69 -5.13
C ASP A 186 8.93 20.70 -4.98
N VAL A 187 9.21 19.44 -4.60
CA VAL A 187 8.17 18.43 -4.34
C VAL A 187 7.30 18.83 -3.15
N GLU A 188 7.89 19.29 -2.05
CA GLU A 188 7.18 19.70 -0.83
C GLU A 188 6.38 21.00 -1.04
N SER A 189 6.82 21.86 -1.97
CA SER A 189 6.13 23.10 -2.33
C SER A 189 4.95 22.91 -3.29
N SER A 190 4.85 21.74 -3.92
CA SER A 190 3.79 21.42 -4.90
C SER A 190 2.39 21.56 -4.29
N GLU A 191 1.44 22.06 -5.07
CA GLU A 191 0.04 22.20 -4.67
C GLU A 191 -0.58 20.85 -4.27
N TYR A 192 -0.13 19.76 -4.91
CA TYR A 192 -0.60 18.41 -4.64
C TYR A 192 -0.02 17.79 -3.37
N TYR A 193 1.02 18.38 -2.77
CA TYR A 193 1.67 17.84 -1.58
C TYR A 193 0.82 18.04 -0.32
N LYS A 194 0.31 19.26 -0.12
CA LYS A 194 -0.50 19.64 1.05
C LYS A 194 -1.71 18.74 1.33
N PRO A 195 -2.54 18.34 0.34
CA PRO A 195 -3.70 17.49 0.62
C PRO A 195 -3.35 16.03 0.93
N VAL A 196 -2.16 15.54 0.56
CA VAL A 196 -1.73 14.14 0.78
C VAL A 196 -0.90 13.99 2.06
N CYS A 197 -0.34 15.09 2.54
CA CYS A 197 0.47 15.17 3.75
C CYS A 197 -0.33 14.75 5.00
N GLN A 198 0.09 13.65 5.64
CA GLN A 198 -0.62 13.03 6.76
C GLN A 198 -0.48 13.79 8.10
N PHE A 199 0.68 14.41 8.30
CA PHE A 199 0.98 15.19 9.50
C PHE A 199 0.88 16.68 9.18
N ASP A 200 0.78 17.54 10.20
CA ASP A 200 0.93 18.98 10.01
C ASP A 200 2.25 19.22 9.25
N CYS A 201 2.18 19.64 7.98
CA CYS A 201 3.29 19.64 7.00
C CYS A 201 4.48 20.55 7.37
N MET A 202 4.50 20.99 8.62
CA MET A 202 5.59 21.64 9.32
C MET A 202 6.69 20.65 9.74
N CYS A 203 6.46 19.33 9.64
CA CYS A 203 7.46 18.29 9.93
C CYS A 203 8.23 17.85 8.67
N ARG A 204 9.39 17.20 8.84
CA ARG A 204 10.31 16.86 7.74
C ARG A 204 10.15 15.43 7.26
N SER A 205 10.26 15.26 5.95
CA SER A 205 10.31 13.97 5.27
C SER A 205 11.64 13.24 5.54
N PHE A 206 11.60 11.90 5.49
CA PHE A 206 12.80 11.07 5.53
C PHE A 206 13.52 11.16 4.18
N SER A 207 14.64 11.86 4.12
CA SER A 207 15.43 12.02 2.90
C SER A 207 16.92 12.03 3.21
N LEU A 208 17.74 11.72 2.22
CA LEU A 208 19.21 11.73 2.35
C LEU A 208 19.72 13.09 2.85
N VAL A 209 19.22 14.18 2.27
CA VAL A 209 19.65 15.55 2.61
C VAL A 209 19.22 15.96 4.02
N ASN A 210 18.04 15.52 4.47
CA ASN A 210 17.57 15.74 5.84
C ASN A 210 18.36 14.90 6.86
N TYR A 211 18.80 13.68 6.50
CA TYR A 211 19.69 12.89 7.37
C TYR A 211 21.06 13.54 7.55
N VAL A 212 21.65 14.08 6.47
CA VAL A 212 22.92 14.80 6.57
C VAL A 212 22.76 16.03 7.46
N ALA A 213 21.67 16.79 7.29
CA ALA A 213 21.36 17.94 8.15
C ALA A 213 21.19 17.52 9.61
N TYR A 214 20.45 16.43 9.88
CA TYR A 214 20.23 15.90 11.22
C TYR A 214 21.53 15.48 11.91
N LEU A 215 22.37 14.69 11.23
CA LEU A 215 23.65 14.21 11.77
C LEU A 215 24.66 15.35 12.01
N SER A 216 24.52 16.43 11.25
CA SER A 216 25.38 17.61 11.36
C SER A 216 24.80 18.70 12.26
N ASN A 217 23.71 18.40 12.97
CA ASN A 217 22.99 19.32 13.85
C ASN A 217 22.61 20.64 13.16
N ARG A 218 22.20 20.54 11.90
CA ARG A 218 21.66 21.65 11.12
C ARG A 218 20.15 21.62 11.19
N SER A 219 19.54 22.81 11.17
CA SER A 219 18.11 22.91 10.92
C SER A 219 17.83 22.43 9.52
N SER A 220 18.10 23.16 8.45
CA SER A 220 17.68 22.84 7.08
C SER A 220 18.74 22.10 6.27
N CYS A 221 18.34 21.44 5.17
CA CYS A 221 19.29 20.97 4.15
C CYS A 221 20.05 22.13 3.48
N PHE A 222 19.46 23.33 3.45
CA PHE A 222 20.12 24.54 2.96
C PHE A 222 21.21 25.09 3.90
N ASP A 223 21.21 24.68 5.18
CA ASP A 223 22.21 25.12 6.17
C ASP A 223 23.45 24.22 6.20
N VAL A 224 23.43 23.12 5.44
CA VAL A 224 24.52 22.12 5.38
C VAL A 224 25.67 22.67 4.54
N ILE A 225 26.88 22.49 5.04
CA ILE A 225 28.13 22.89 4.36
C ILE A 225 28.96 21.66 3.93
N GLN A 226 29.92 21.84 3.03
CA GLN A 226 30.77 20.75 2.52
C GLN A 226 31.46 19.88 3.61
N PRO A 227 31.99 20.41 4.73
CA PRO A 227 32.58 19.57 5.77
C PRO A 227 31.55 18.68 6.50
N ASP A 228 30.29 19.09 6.56
CA ASP A 228 29.19 18.31 7.16
C ASP A 228 28.96 17.02 6.33
N MET A 229 28.97 17.14 5.00
CA MET A 229 28.90 15.99 4.09
C MET A 229 30.09 15.04 4.24
N THR A 230 31.30 15.59 4.39
CA THR A 230 32.51 14.76 4.53
C THR A 230 32.49 13.99 5.85
N SER A 231 32.06 14.64 6.94
CA SER A 231 31.98 14.03 8.27
C SER A 231 30.92 12.92 8.33
N THR A 232 29.75 13.16 7.72
CA THR A 232 28.68 12.16 7.64
C THR A 232 29.09 10.95 6.79
N LEU A 233 29.81 11.16 5.69
CA LEU A 233 30.34 10.07 4.87
C LEU A 233 31.40 9.24 5.61
N GLN A 234 32.29 9.88 6.37
CA GLN A 234 33.26 9.19 7.23
C GLN A 234 32.57 8.33 8.30
N LEU A 235 31.49 8.85 8.91
CA LEU A 235 30.69 8.09 9.86
C LEU A 235 30.05 6.86 9.22
N LEU A 236 29.48 7.00 8.01
CA LEU A 236 28.90 5.88 7.28
C LEU A 236 29.94 4.81 6.93
N GLN A 237 31.13 5.21 6.50
CA GLN A 237 32.24 4.28 6.22
C GLN A 237 32.69 3.55 7.48
N TYR A 238 32.73 4.24 8.63
CA TYR A 238 33.05 3.63 9.91
C TYR A 238 31.99 2.61 10.34
N CYS A 239 30.71 2.93 10.17
CA CYS A 239 29.60 2.05 10.54
C CYS A 239 29.36 0.89 9.57
N TYR A 240 29.88 0.97 8.33
CA TYR A 240 29.64 -0.02 7.28
C TYR A 240 30.07 -1.44 7.69
N THR A 241 31.21 -1.57 8.37
CA THR A 241 31.71 -2.87 8.87
C THR A 241 30.75 -3.53 9.84
N TYR A 242 30.08 -2.75 10.69
CA TYR A 242 29.07 -3.26 11.60
C TYR A 242 27.83 -3.71 10.84
N TYR A 243 27.42 -2.99 9.79
CA TYR A 243 26.25 -3.33 8.99
C TYR A 243 26.40 -4.68 8.24
N GLU A 244 27.57 -4.97 7.66
CA GLU A 244 27.84 -6.26 7.02
C GLU A 244 27.71 -7.45 7.98
N THR A 245 27.96 -7.22 9.27
CA THR A 245 27.90 -8.27 10.30
C THR A 245 26.51 -8.45 10.91
N ILE A 246 25.52 -7.63 10.56
CA ILE A 246 24.15 -7.76 11.08
C ILE A 246 23.48 -8.98 10.43
N PRO A 247 23.03 -9.98 11.21
CA PRO A 247 22.30 -11.12 10.67
C PRO A 247 21.00 -10.70 9.98
N PHE A 248 20.68 -11.35 8.85
CA PHE A 248 19.47 -11.11 8.04
C PHE A 248 18.16 -11.14 8.84
N ASP A 249 18.13 -11.84 9.98
CA ASP A 249 16.97 -11.98 10.86
C ASP A 249 16.58 -10.70 11.63
N CYS A 250 17.43 -9.67 11.68
CA CYS A 250 17.12 -8.43 12.39
C CYS A 250 16.17 -7.48 11.64
N TRP A 251 15.73 -7.83 10.42
CA TRP A 251 14.86 -6.98 9.60
C TRP A 251 13.37 -7.38 9.64
N TYR A 252 13.04 -8.63 9.99
CA TYR A 252 11.66 -9.13 10.00
C TYR A 252 10.99 -8.99 11.37
N GLY A 253 10.62 -7.77 11.73
CA GLY A 253 9.73 -7.48 12.86
C GLY A 253 8.25 -7.79 12.56
N GLY A 254 7.94 -8.97 12.00
CA GLY A 254 6.57 -9.30 11.56
C GLY A 254 6.22 -10.78 11.45
N GLY A 255 7.00 -11.69 12.03
CA GLY A 255 6.69 -13.12 12.06
C GLY A 255 6.52 -13.63 13.48
N MET A 256 5.54 -14.52 13.70
CA MET A 256 5.28 -15.22 14.97
C MET A 256 6.43 -16.19 15.34
N PHE A 257 7.65 -15.70 15.52
CA PHE A 257 8.68 -16.40 16.28
C PHE A 257 9.46 -15.37 17.08
N HIS A 258 9.12 -15.31 18.36
CA HIS A 258 9.76 -14.46 19.34
C HIS A 258 11.24 -14.87 19.51
N SER A 259 12.10 -13.86 19.53
CA SER A 259 13.43 -13.87 20.16
C SER A 259 14.54 -14.69 19.48
N ARG A 260 15.34 -13.98 18.68
CA ARG A 260 16.77 -13.90 18.99
C ARG A 260 17.17 -12.44 19.05
N ARG A 261 17.75 -12.06 20.19
CA ARG A 261 18.25 -10.71 20.48
C ARG A 261 19.20 -10.27 19.36
N CYS A 262 18.93 -9.13 18.74
CA CYS A 262 19.98 -8.34 18.09
C CYS A 262 20.83 -7.76 19.25
N ASN A 263 21.73 -8.57 19.80
CA ASN A 263 22.73 -8.11 20.76
C ASN A 263 23.87 -7.48 19.95
N VAL A 264 24.04 -6.17 20.10
CA VAL A 264 25.36 -5.54 20.03
C VAL A 264 25.91 -5.48 21.45
#